data_AF-A0A7V1H1X6-F1
#
_entry.id   AF-A0A7V1H1X6-F1
#
_cell.length_a   1.000
_cell.length_b   1.000
_cell.length_c   1.000
_cell.angle_alpha   90.00
_cell.angle_beta   90.00
_cell.angle_gamma   90.00
#
_symmetry.space_group_name_H-M   'P 1'
#
loop_
_entity.id
_entity.type
_entity.pdbx_description
1 polymer ?
#
loop_
_entity_poly.entity_id
_entity_poly.type
_entity_poly.pdbx_seq_one_letter_code
_entity_poly.pdbx_strand_id
1 'polypeptide(L)' 'MDLTTGEYQALVEFSPNMIWRSDVDGKLDYFNKTWLVFTGRALGQEQNEGWKERVHPEDLDSYLKVCREAL' A
#
# COMPACT_ATOMS: atom_id res chain seq x y z
N MET A 1 2.24 14.92 -21.29
CA MET A 1 1.54 15.82 -20.33
C MET A 1 2.06 15.40 -18.98
N ASP A 2 2.92 16.21 -18.40
CA ASP A 2 3.58 15.85 -17.15
C ASP A 2 2.73 16.38 -16.00
N LEU A 3 2.34 15.48 -15.10
CA LEU A 3 1.60 15.85 -13.90
C LEU A 3 2.55 16.55 -12.94
N THR A 4 2.07 17.61 -12.32
CA THR A 4 2.72 18.15 -11.13
C THR A 4 2.64 17.14 -9.99
N THR A 5 3.54 17.25 -9.00
CA THR A 5 3.51 16.41 -7.80
C THR A 5 2.16 16.47 -7.09
N GLY A 6 1.54 17.65 -7.03
CA GLY A 6 0.23 17.84 -6.40
C GLY A 6 -0.90 17.14 -7.15
N GLU A 7 -0.90 17.19 -8.48
CA GLU A 7 -1.89 16.47 -9.30
C GLU A 7 -1.74 14.95 -9.16
N TYR A 8 -0.50 14.44 -9.15
CA TYR A 8 -0.25 13.01 -8.91
C TYR A 8 -0.75 12.58 -7.52
N GLN A 9 -0.42 13.34 -6.47
CA GLN A 9 -0.91 13.07 -5.12
C GLN A 9 -2.43 13.06 -5.04
N ALA A 10 -3.10 14.04 -5.67
CA ALA A 10 -4.55 14.09 -5.71
C ALA A 10 -5.16 12.87 -6.43
N LEU A 11 -4.57 12.44 -7.54
CA LEU A 11 -5.03 11.25 -8.26
C LEU A 11 -4.94 9.99 -7.40
N VAL A 12 -3.85 9.81 -6.64
CA VAL A 12 -3.68 8.63 -5.78
C VAL A 12 -4.61 8.69 -4.55
N GLU A 13 -4.68 9.86 -3.90
CA GLU A 13 -5.42 10.05 -2.65
C GLU A 13 -6.95 9.92 -2.85
N PHE A 14 -7.45 10.46 -3.96
CA PHE A 14 -8.90 10.47 -4.27
C PHE A 14 -9.31 9.36 -5.24
N SER A 15 -8.40 8.45 -5.58
CA SER A 15 -8.72 7.28 -6.39
C SER A 15 -9.77 6.39 -5.70
N PRO A 16 -10.78 5.89 -6.43
CA PRO A 16 -11.72 4.90 -5.90
C PRO A 16 -11.08 3.50 -5.76
N ASN A 17 -9.84 3.32 -6.24
CA ASN A 17 -9.09 2.09 -6.05
C ASN A 17 -8.30 2.15 -4.74
N MET A 18 -8.14 0.99 -4.10
CA MET A 18 -7.27 0.84 -2.95
C MET A 18 -5.81 0.88 -3.42
N ILE A 19 -5.03 1.85 -2.93
CA ILE A 19 -3.63 2.04 -3.34
C ILE A 19 -2.74 2.02 -2.10
N TRP A 20 -1.64 1.30 -2.21
CA TRP A 20 -0.54 1.29 -1.27
C TRP A 20 0.79 1.45 -2.01
N ARG A 21 1.82 1.85 -1.28
CA ARG A 21 3.18 1.99 -1.80
C ARG A 21 4.19 1.48 -0.77
N SER A 22 5.26 0.86 -1.27
CA SER A 22 6.45 0.56 -0.50
C SER A 22 7.55 1.61 -0.70
N ASP A 23 8.38 1.82 0.31
CA ASP A 23 9.67 2.48 0.15
C ASP A 23 10.69 1.57 -0.58
N VAL A 24 11.93 2.05 -0.72
CA VAL A 24 13.03 1.31 -1.37
C VAL A 24 13.51 0.10 -0.56
N ASP A 25 13.17 0.01 0.72
CA ASP A 25 13.44 -1.15 1.58
C ASP A 25 12.29 -2.17 1.52
N GLY A 26 11.24 -1.90 0.74
CA GLY A 26 10.05 -2.74 0.67
C GLY A 26 9.05 -2.55 1.81
N LYS A 27 9.20 -1.53 2.66
CA LYS A 27 8.27 -1.26 3.77
C LYS A 27 7.06 -0.49 3.25
N LEU A 28 5.86 -0.97 3.57
CA LEU A 28 4.63 -0.26 3.19
C LEU A 28 4.46 0.98 4.07
N ASP A 29 4.62 2.15 3.46
CA ASP A 29 4.68 3.45 4.16
C ASP A 29 3.49 4.36 3.84
N TYR A 30 2.73 4.04 2.80
CA TYR A 30 1.60 4.83 2.33
C TYR A 30 0.41 3.94 1.95
N PHE A 31 -0.78 4.39 2.36
CA PHE A 31 -2.07 3.82 2.00
C PHE A 31 -3.04 4.99 1.77
N ASN A 32 -3.80 4.96 0.67
CA ASN A 32 -4.78 6.00 0.40
C ASN A 32 -6.04 5.87 1.29
N LYS A 33 -6.84 6.93 1.35
CA LYS A 33 -8.09 6.94 2.12
C LYS A 33 -9.03 5.78 1.80
N THR A 34 -9.13 5.41 0.53
CA THR A 34 -10.00 4.30 0.09
C THR A 34 -9.59 2.98 0.74
N TRP A 35 -8.29 2.67 0.81
CA TRP A 35 -7.78 1.49 1.52
C TRP A 35 -8.19 1.49 3.00
N LEU A 36 -7.91 2.58 3.71
CA LEU A 36 -8.15 2.68 5.16
C LEU A 36 -9.64 2.60 5.50
N VAL A 37 -10.49 3.23 4.70
CA VAL A 37 -11.96 3.16 4.87
C VAL A 37 -12.47 1.75 4.61
N PHE A 38 -11.99 1.09 3.55
CA PHE A 38 -12.43 -0.27 3.20
C PHE A 38 -12.01 -1.30 4.26
N THR A 39 -10.78 -1.24 4.73
CA THR A 39 -10.25 -2.17 5.75
C THR A 39 -10.71 -1.85 7.16
N GLY A 40 -11.11 -0.58 7.41
CA GLY A 40 -11.44 -0.07 8.73
C GLY A 40 -10.23 0.13 9.64
N ARG A 41 -9.00 0.11 9.11
CA ARG A 41 -7.75 0.26 9.88
C ARG A 41 -7.25 1.68 9.85
N ALA A 42 -6.61 2.09 10.95
CA ALA A 42 -5.82 3.31 10.97
C ALA A 42 -4.48 3.08 10.26
N LEU A 43 -3.92 4.14 9.66
CA LEU A 43 -2.64 4.07 8.95
C LEU A 43 -1.52 3.41 9.78
N GLY A 44 -1.41 3.75 11.07
CA GLY A 44 -0.40 3.17 11.95
C GLY A 44 -0.55 1.66 12.20
N GLN A 45 -1.72 1.09 11.92
CA GLN A 45 -1.95 -0.36 11.99
C GLN A 45 -1.59 -1.06 10.67
N GLU A 46 -1.49 -0.34 9.55
CA GLU A 46 -1.16 -0.91 8.24
C GLU A 46 0.34 -0.79 7.92
N GLN A 47 0.98 0.26 8.41
CA GLN A 47 2.40 0.54 8.15
C GLN A 47 3.33 -0.62 8.54
N ASN A 48 4.49 -0.66 7.86
CA ASN A 48 5.57 -1.64 8.05
C ASN A 48 5.10 -3.08 7.78
N GLU A 49 4.80 -3.84 8.83
CA GLU A 49 4.37 -5.23 8.74
C GLU A 49 2.90 -5.43 9.11
N GLY A 50 2.20 -4.38 9.56
CA GLY A 50 0.84 -4.48 10.08
C GLY A 50 -0.18 -4.96 9.03
N TRP A 51 0.04 -4.62 7.75
CA TRP A 51 -0.77 -5.12 6.63
C TRP A 51 -0.75 -6.64 6.47
N LYS A 52 0.33 -7.32 6.90
CA LYS A 52 0.48 -8.78 6.78
C LYS A 52 -0.59 -9.53 7.57
N GLU A 53 -1.12 -8.93 8.65
CA GLU A 53 -2.15 -9.53 9.50
C GLU A 53 -3.45 -9.88 8.76
N ARG A 54 -3.70 -9.24 7.61
CA ARG A 54 -4.91 -9.46 6.80
C ARG A 54 -4.67 -10.23 5.51
N VAL A 55 -3.42 -10.53 5.19
CA VAL A 55 -3.10 -11.39 4.04
C VAL A 55 -3.33 -12.84 4.47
N HIS A 56 -3.99 -13.61 3.62
CA HIS A 56 -4.21 -15.02 3.92
C HIS A 56 -2.85 -15.72 4.06
N PRO A 57 -2.65 -16.60 5.08
CA PRO A 57 -1.35 -17.22 5.31
C PRO A 57 -0.78 -17.97 4.10
N GLU A 58 -1.65 -18.56 3.28
CA GLU A 58 -1.25 -19.27 2.04
C GLU A 58 -0.76 -18.33 0.94
N ASP A 59 -1.17 -17.05 0.97
CA ASP A 59 -0.80 -16.05 -0.03
C ASP A 59 0.44 -15.24 0.40
N LEU A 60 0.70 -15.13 1.71
CA LEU A 60 1.75 -14.27 2.25
C LEU A 60 3.14 -14.67 1.75
N ASP A 61 3.47 -15.97 1.74
CA ASP A 61 4.78 -16.45 1.30
C ASP A 61 5.01 -16.18 -0.19
N SER A 62 3.97 -16.37 -1.02
CA SER A 62 4.01 -16.09 -2.45
C SER A 62 4.18 -14.60 -2.72
N TYR A 63 3.42 -13.75 -2.03
CA TYR A 63 3.54 -12.30 -2.11
C TYR A 63 4.96 -11.83 -1.74
N LEU A 64 5.48 -12.27 -0.59
CA LEU A 64 6.80 -11.86 -0.11
C LEU A 64 7.92 -12.32 -1.05
N LYS A 65 7.76 -13.46 -1.72
CA LYS A 65 8.71 -13.92 -2.74
C LYS A 65 8.74 -12.96 -3.93
N VAL A 66 7.59 -12.59 -4.48
CA VAL A 66 7.51 -11.66 -5.61
C VAL A 66 8.10 -10.29 -5.25
N CYS A 67 7.82 -9.77 -4.05
CA CYS A 67 8.40 -8.50 -3.60
C CYS A 67 9.92 -8.55 -3.49
N ARG A 68 10.51 -9.65 -2.98
CA ARG A 68 11.97 -9.81 -2.90
C ARG A 68 12.65 -9.89 -4.26
N GLU A 69 11.97 -10.41 -5.28
CA GLU A 69 12.51 -10.51 -6.65
C GLU A 69 12.43 -9.18 -7.42
N ALA A 70 11.57 -8.25 -6.97
CA ALA A 70 11.35 -6.96 -7.62
C ALA A 70 12.18 -5.80 -7.03
N LEU A 71 12.76 -5.99 -5.83
CA LEU A 71 13.67 -5.06 -5.16
C LEU A 71 15.13 -5.38 -5.52
#